data_AF-A0A4P6B7V8-F1
#
_entry.id   AF-A0A4P6B7V8-F1
#
_cell.length_a   1.000
_cell.length_b   1.000
_cell.length_c   1.000
_cell.angle_alpha   90.00
_cell.angle_beta   90.00
_cell.angle_gamma   90.00
#
_symmetry.space_group_name_H-M   'P 1'
#
loop_
_entity.id
_entity.type
_entity.pdbx_description
1 polymer ?
#
loop_
_entity_poly.entity_id
_entity_poly.type
_entity_poly.pdbx_seq_one_letter_code
_entity_poly.pdbx_strand_id
1 'polypeptide(L)'
;MPKLAKLNPKVCDLALALEEFLLARQADVLAQRTLDDYRWHVGKFLETCQNTTTYEAVRKATIRYFSQPASPGYRNIKLKYLKAFFNWCVAQGYLPANPAQGIRKAKEDLQSPPMPKSKLPHRNPPHSFKHRILRSLDFLGFETNWPFGFTTDC
;
A
#
# COMPACT_ATOMS: atom_id res chain seq x y z
N MET A 1 10.46 -20.33 27.34
CA MET A 1 11.28 -19.44 26.49
C MET A 1 11.50 -20.13 25.16
N PRO A 2 10.72 -19.90 24.10
CA PRO A 2 10.98 -20.57 22.83
C PRO A 2 12.20 -19.93 22.17
N LYS A 3 13.20 -20.77 21.93
CA LYS A 3 14.45 -20.47 21.23
C LYS A 3 14.09 -20.09 19.79
N LEU A 4 14.26 -18.82 19.40
CA LEU A 4 14.10 -18.41 18.01
C LEU A 4 15.20 -19.07 17.19
N ALA A 5 14.80 -20.01 16.35
CA ALA A 5 15.67 -20.73 15.44
C ALA A 5 16.44 -19.72 14.57
N LYS A 6 17.76 -19.96 14.45
CA LYS A 6 18.64 -19.23 13.52
C LYS A 6 18.07 -19.41 12.12
N LEU A 7 17.48 -18.35 11.56
CA LEU A 7 17.05 -18.33 10.17
C LEU A 7 18.31 -18.26 9.32
N ASN A 8 18.59 -19.37 8.63
CA ASN A 8 19.53 -19.46 7.53
C ASN A 8 19.29 -18.26 6.59
N PRO A 9 20.31 -17.51 6.12
CA PRO A 9 20.08 -16.47 5.13
C PRO A 9 19.56 -17.14 3.86
N LYS A 10 18.23 -17.21 3.71
CA LYS A 10 17.61 -17.65 2.46
C LYS A 10 18.12 -16.70 1.40
N VAL A 11 18.90 -17.24 0.48
CA VAL A 11 19.34 -16.55 -0.73
C VAL A 11 18.10 -15.93 -1.37
N CYS A 12 18.17 -14.62 -1.59
CA CYS A 12 17.02 -13.73 -1.70
C CYS A 12 16.44 -13.75 -3.12
N ASP A 13 15.58 -14.72 -3.41
CA ASP A 13 14.71 -14.62 -4.58
C ASP A 13 13.58 -13.62 -4.31
N LEU A 14 13.82 -12.36 -4.66
CA LEU A 14 12.85 -11.29 -4.49
C LEU A 14 11.60 -11.46 -5.37
N ALA A 15 11.68 -12.23 -6.46
CA ALA A 15 10.51 -12.53 -7.28
C ALA A 15 9.60 -13.52 -6.56
N LEU A 16 10.17 -14.57 -5.97
CA LEU A 16 9.41 -15.47 -5.09
C LEU A 16 8.82 -14.72 -3.89
N ALA A 17 9.61 -13.84 -3.26
CA ALA A 17 9.12 -13.00 -2.16
C ALA A 17 7.96 -12.08 -2.58
N LEU A 18 7.93 -11.59 -3.82
CA LEU A 18 6.82 -10.79 -4.33
C LEU A 18 5.53 -11.61 -4.44
N GLU A 19 5.60 -12.83 -4.97
CA GLU A 19 4.41 -13.69 -5.07
C GLU A 19 3.87 -14.06 -3.68
N GLU A 20 4.74 -14.41 -2.72
CA GLU A 20 4.33 -14.64 -1.33
C GLU A 20 3.76 -13.38 -0.67
N PHE A 21 4.35 -12.22 -0.93
CA PHE A 21 3.85 -10.94 -0.44
C PHE A 21 2.42 -10.67 -0.96
N LEU A 22 2.18 -10.88 -2.26
CA LEU A 22 0.87 -10.68 -2.87
C LEU A 22 -0.17 -11.63 -2.28
N LEU A 23 0.17 -12.91 -2.08
CA LEU A 23 -0.70 -13.88 -1.42
C LEU A 23 -1.03 -13.46 0.02
N ALA A 24 -0.04 -13.00 0.78
CA ALA A 24 -0.25 -12.51 2.14
C ALA A 24 -1.15 -11.27 2.16
N ARG A 25 -0.96 -10.32 1.23
CA ARG A 25 -1.83 -9.13 1.11
C ARG A 25 -3.25 -9.51 0.67
N GLN A 26 -3.40 -10.52 -0.19
CA GLN A 26 -4.71 -11.02 -0.62
C GLN A 26 -5.47 -11.66 0.54
N ALA A 27 -4.79 -12.42 1.41
CA ALA A 27 -5.38 -12.98 2.63
C ALA A 27 -5.87 -11.90 3.61
N ASP A 28 -5.19 -10.74 3.66
CA ASP A 28 -5.59 -9.56 4.43
C ASP A 28 -6.78 -8.79 3.81
N VAL A 29 -7.44 -9.32 2.77
CA VAL A 29 -8.60 -8.73 2.07
C VAL A 29 -8.29 -7.35 1.46
N LEU A 30 -7.06 -7.17 0.94
CA LEU A 30 -6.75 -5.96 0.16
C LEU A 30 -7.54 -5.93 -1.16
N ALA A 31 -7.90 -4.73 -1.60
CA ALA A 31 -8.57 -4.54 -2.89
C ALA A 31 -7.67 -4.97 -4.06
N GLN A 32 -8.23 -5.65 -5.05
CA GLN A 32 -7.51 -6.17 -6.23
C GLN A 32 -6.63 -5.11 -6.91
N ARG A 33 -7.17 -3.89 -7.10
CA ARG A 33 -6.42 -2.77 -7.68
C ARG A 33 -5.11 -2.46 -6.93
N THR A 34 -5.11 -2.62 -5.61
CA THR A 34 -3.90 -2.37 -4.81
C THR A 34 -2.88 -3.50 -5.01
N LEU A 35 -3.34 -4.75 -5.15
CA LEU A 35 -2.47 -5.88 -5.49
C LEU A 35 -1.83 -5.70 -6.87
N ASP A 36 -2.61 -5.22 -7.84
CA ASP A 36 -2.10 -4.93 -9.19
C ASP A 36 -1.05 -3.81 -9.17
N ASP A 37 -1.28 -2.74 -8.39
CA ASP A 37 -0.29 -1.67 -8.19
C ASP A 37 1.00 -2.20 -7.57
N TYR A 38 0.91 -3.10 -6.58
CA TYR A 38 2.09 -3.75 -6.00
C TYR A 38 2.83 -4.58 -7.05
N ARG A 39 2.11 -5.44 -7.78
CA ARG A 39 2.68 -6.30 -8.84
C ARG A 39 3.41 -5.45 -9.88
N TRP A 40 2.79 -4.37 -10.33
CA TRP A 40 3.37 -3.45 -11.31
C TRP A 40 4.62 -2.75 -10.80
N HIS A 41 4.53 -2.04 -9.66
CA HIS A 41 5.64 -1.21 -9.18
C HIS A 41 6.82 -2.02 -8.66
N VAL A 42 6.56 -3.13 -7.95
CA VAL A 42 7.62 -4.01 -7.45
C VAL A 42 8.19 -4.82 -8.61
N GLY A 43 7.36 -5.39 -9.49
CA GLY A 43 7.83 -6.10 -10.69
C GLY A 43 8.76 -5.25 -11.55
N LYS A 44 8.39 -3.99 -11.81
CA LYS A 44 9.25 -3.05 -12.55
C LYS A 44 10.60 -2.79 -11.89
N PHE A 45 10.64 -2.77 -10.55
CA PHE A 45 11.90 -2.69 -9.82
C PHE A 45 12.72 -3.97 -9.94
N LEU A 46 12.09 -5.15 -9.87
CA LEU A 46 12.77 -6.43 -9.99
C LEU A 46 13.45 -6.62 -11.35
N GLU A 47 12.86 -6.10 -12.43
CA GLU A 47 13.52 -6.03 -13.75
C GLU A 47 14.88 -5.32 -13.69
N THR A 48 15.03 -4.32 -12.81
CA THR A 48 16.31 -3.61 -12.62
C THR A 48 17.29 -4.33 -11.70
N CYS A 49 16.85 -5.39 -11.02
CA CYS A 49 17.63 -6.17 -10.06
C CYS A 49 18.10 -7.53 -10.61
N GLN A 50 17.90 -7.81 -11.91
CA GLN A 50 18.34 -9.07 -12.53
C GLN A 50 19.79 -9.38 -12.15
N ASN A 51 20.02 -10.56 -11.56
CA ASN A 51 21.32 -11.08 -11.05
C ASN A 51 21.84 -10.51 -9.71
N THR A 52 20.96 -9.96 -8.89
CA THR A 52 21.33 -9.45 -7.57
C THR A 52 21.12 -10.51 -6.48
N THR A 53 22.22 -11.08 -5.96
CA THR A 53 22.17 -12.11 -4.90
C THR A 53 22.40 -11.55 -3.49
N THR A 54 22.97 -10.34 -3.38
CA THR A 54 23.40 -9.77 -2.09
C THR A 54 22.59 -8.53 -1.69
N TYR A 55 22.42 -8.33 -0.38
CA TYR A 55 21.73 -7.17 0.18
C TYR A 55 22.28 -5.83 -0.34
N GLU A 56 23.61 -5.69 -0.38
CA GLU A 56 24.25 -4.45 -0.86
C GLU A 56 23.95 -4.15 -2.32
N ALA A 57 23.85 -5.18 -3.16
CA ALA A 57 23.46 -5.01 -4.54
C ALA A 57 21.97 -4.64 -4.66
N VAL A 58 21.08 -5.18 -3.81
CA VAL A 58 19.67 -4.74 -3.75
C VAL A 58 19.59 -3.27 -3.32
N ARG A 59 20.37 -2.88 -2.31
CA ARG A 59 20.44 -1.50 -1.82
C ARG A 59 20.93 -0.55 -2.90
N LYS A 60 22.00 -0.91 -3.62
CA LYS A 60 22.53 -0.12 -4.74
C LYS A 60 21.52 -0.02 -5.89
N ALA A 61 20.85 -1.12 -6.26
CA ALA A 61 19.79 -1.13 -7.26
C ALA A 61 18.62 -0.23 -6.86
N THR A 62 18.21 -0.26 -5.58
CA THR A 62 17.17 0.61 -5.02
C THR A 62 17.53 2.08 -5.17
N ILE A 63 18.76 2.47 -4.80
CA ILE A 63 19.23 3.84 -4.97
C ILE A 63 19.19 4.23 -6.46
N ARG A 64 19.77 3.39 -7.33
CA ARG A 64 19.79 3.61 -8.78
C ARG A 64 18.38 3.80 -9.36
N TYR A 65 17.42 2.98 -8.96
CA TYR A 65 16.03 3.03 -9.42
C TYR A 65 15.33 4.35 -9.03
N PHE A 66 15.64 4.90 -7.85
CA PHE A 66 15.09 6.18 -7.39
C PHE A 66 15.89 7.42 -7.83
N SER A 67 17.10 7.23 -8.36
CA SER A 67 17.91 8.28 -8.99
C SER A 67 17.49 8.58 -10.43
N GLN A 68 16.74 7.69 -11.09
CA GLN A 68 16.22 7.93 -12.43
C GLN A 68 15.22 9.10 -12.43
N PRO A 69 15.22 9.95 -13.49
CA PRO A 69 14.32 11.08 -13.58
C PRO A 69 12.85 10.61 -13.61
N ALA A 70 12.02 11.20 -12.75
CA ALA A 70 10.60 10.93 -12.64
C ALA A 70 9.90 12.15 -12.00
N SER A 71 8.61 12.34 -12.29
CA SER A 71 7.82 13.38 -11.61
C SER A 71 7.76 13.11 -10.09
N PRO A 72 7.71 14.15 -9.24
CA PRO A 72 7.70 13.97 -7.78
C PRO A 72 6.59 13.04 -7.27
N GLY A 73 5.37 13.20 -7.79
CA GLY A 73 4.22 12.34 -7.45
C GLY A 73 4.44 10.89 -7.84
N TYR A 74 4.87 10.63 -9.08
CA TYR A 74 5.14 9.26 -9.53
C TYR A 74 6.28 8.61 -8.73
N ARG A 75 7.36 9.36 -8.45
CA ARG A 75 8.45 8.90 -7.60
C ARG A 75 7.97 8.52 -6.19
N ASN A 76 7.07 9.32 -5.61
CA ASN A 76 6.51 9.06 -4.28
C ASN A 76 5.58 7.83 -4.28
N ILE A 77 4.81 7.61 -5.35
CA ILE A 77 4.00 6.39 -5.54
C ILE A 77 4.91 5.16 -5.58
N LYS A 78 5.97 5.17 -6.41
CA LYS A 78 6.96 4.08 -6.45
C LYS A 78 7.53 3.82 -5.06
N LEU A 79 7.95 4.87 -4.34
CA LEU A 79 8.54 4.76 -3.01
C LEU A 79 7.59 4.15 -1.98
N LYS A 80 6.29 4.50 -2.03
CA LYS A 80 5.27 3.94 -1.14
C LYS A 80 5.18 2.43 -1.29
N TYR A 81 5.00 1.94 -2.52
CA TYR A 81 4.81 0.51 -2.78
C TYR A 81 6.07 -0.29 -2.50
N LEU A 82 7.24 0.19 -2.93
CA LEU A 82 8.53 -0.48 -2.66
C LEU A 82 8.85 -0.53 -1.17
N LYS A 83 8.61 0.55 -0.41
CA LYS A 83 8.86 0.54 1.04
C LYS A 83 8.01 -0.49 1.78
N ALA A 84 6.74 -0.61 1.42
CA ALA A 84 5.84 -1.58 2.02
C ALA A 84 6.29 -3.02 1.73
N PHE A 85 6.63 -3.32 0.48
CA PHE A 85 7.20 -4.62 0.10
C PHE A 85 8.49 -4.94 0.88
N PHE A 86 9.46 -4.03 0.90
CA PHE A 86 10.71 -4.25 1.61
C PHE A 86 10.55 -4.40 3.12
N ASN A 87 9.63 -3.65 3.73
CA ASN A 87 9.33 -3.83 5.16
C ASN A 87 8.79 -5.25 5.43
N TRP A 88 7.92 -5.76 4.54
CA TRP A 88 7.44 -7.12 4.65
C TRP A 88 8.56 -8.14 4.45
N CYS A 89 9.44 -7.95 3.46
CA CYS A 89 10.61 -8.80 3.26
C CYS A 89 11.51 -8.87 4.50
N VAL A 90 11.72 -7.73 5.20
CA VAL A 90 12.48 -7.71 6.45
C VAL A 90 11.76 -8.47 7.56
N ALA A 91 10.45 -8.29 7.71
CA ALA A 91 9.66 -9.00 8.72
C ALA A 91 9.65 -10.52 8.52
N GLN A 92 9.70 -10.99 7.28
CA GLN A 92 9.79 -12.42 6.94
C GLN A 92 11.23 -12.97 6.89
N GLY A 93 12.25 -12.11 7.07
CA GLY A 93 13.65 -12.51 7.04
C GLY A 93 14.27 -12.69 5.65
N TYR A 94 13.60 -12.23 4.58
CA TYR A 94 14.18 -12.20 3.22
C TYR A 94 15.30 -11.17 3.09
N LEU A 95 15.21 -10.06 3.81
CA LEU A 95 16.20 -8.99 3.81
C LEU A 95 16.62 -8.66 5.25
N PRO A 96 17.92 -8.39 5.51
CA PRO A 96 18.37 -8.00 6.84
C PRO A 96 17.87 -6.61 7.27
N ALA A 97 17.61 -5.72 6.31
CA ALA A 97 17.10 -4.36 6.55
C ALA A 97 16.38 -3.82 5.31
N ASN A 98 15.59 -2.75 5.44
CA ASN A 98 14.89 -2.16 4.30
C ASN A 98 15.88 -1.35 3.42
N PRO A 99 16.11 -1.73 2.15
CA PRO A 99 17.04 -1.02 1.26
C PRO A 99 16.56 0.37 0.83
N ALA A 100 15.26 0.68 0.92
CA ALA A 100 14.70 2.01 0.67
C ALA A 100 14.69 2.89 1.94
N GLN A 101 15.24 2.42 3.05
CA GLN A 101 15.37 3.20 4.27
C GLN A 101 16.24 4.45 4.02
N GLY A 102 15.80 5.59 4.54
CA GLY A 102 16.48 6.88 4.33
C GLY A 102 16.12 7.60 3.02
N ILE A 103 15.46 6.95 2.06
CA ILE A 103 14.95 7.64 0.87
C ILE A 103 13.76 8.53 1.27
N ARG A 104 13.93 9.85 1.08
CA ARG A 104 12.92 10.86 1.35
C ARG A 104 11.92 10.98 0.21
N LYS A 105 10.68 11.35 0.55
CA LYS A 105 9.67 11.74 -0.44
C LYS A 105 10.11 13.03 -1.14
N ALA A 106 9.85 13.14 -2.44
CA ALA A 106 10.03 14.37 -3.17
C ALA A 106 8.92 15.36 -2.81
N LYS A 107 9.23 16.65 -2.79
CA LYS A 107 8.21 17.70 -2.61
C LYS A 107 7.33 17.75 -3.86
N GLU A 108 6.03 17.69 -3.65
CA GLU A 108 5.04 17.87 -4.71
C GLU A 108 4.56 19.32 -4.65
N ASP A 109 4.76 20.07 -5.74
CA ASP A 109 4.15 21.38 -5.90
C ASP A 109 2.70 21.14 -6.35
N LEU A 110 1.79 21.02 -5.38
CA LEU A 110 0.35 20.92 -5.62
C LEU A 110 -0.18 22.28 -6.09
N GLN A 111 0.13 22.66 -7.33
CA GLN A 111 -0.56 23.75 -8.01
C GLN A 111 -1.86 23.22 -8.63
N SER A 112 -2.88 23.00 -7.80
CA SER A 112 -4.26 23.06 -8.27
C SER A 112 -5.07 23.90 -7.30
N PRO A 113 -5.58 25.07 -7.71
CA PRO A 113 -6.55 25.79 -6.91
C PRO A 113 -7.73 24.86 -6.64
N PRO A 114 -8.30 24.85 -5.42
CA PRO A 114 -9.54 24.12 -5.17
C PRO A 114 -10.57 24.56 -6.20
N MET A 115 -11.24 23.61 -6.86
CA MET A 115 -12.30 23.96 -7.81
C MET A 115 -13.34 24.84 -7.11
N PRO A 116 -13.74 25.98 -7.71
CA PRO A 116 -14.73 26.86 -7.11
C PRO A 116 -16.06 26.11 -6.94
N LYS A 117 -16.67 26.25 -5.75
CA LYS A 117 -17.93 25.56 -5.36
C LYS A 117 -19.08 25.79 -6.35
N SER A 118 -19.03 26.85 -7.15
CA SER A 118 -20.04 27.21 -8.16
C SER A 118 -20.08 26.28 -9.38
N LYS A 119 -19.09 25.40 -9.57
CA LYS A 119 -19.04 24.43 -10.69
C LYS A 119 -19.26 22.98 -10.25
N LEU A 120 -19.73 22.75 -9.01
CA LEU A 120 -20.07 21.40 -8.57
C LEU A 120 -21.35 20.96 -9.30
N PRO A 121 -21.32 19.89 -10.13
CA PRO A 121 -22.56 19.34 -10.65
C PRO A 121 -23.44 18.90 -9.47
N HIS A 122 -24.73 19.19 -9.52
CA HIS A 122 -25.72 18.69 -8.56
C HIS A 122 -25.62 17.16 -8.53
N ARG A 123 -24.92 16.62 -7.54
CA ARG A 123 -24.81 15.18 -7.34
C ARG A 123 -26.17 14.70 -6.85
N ASN A 124 -26.96 14.11 -7.75
CA ASN A 124 -27.98 13.17 -7.32
C ASN A 124 -27.25 12.03 -6.58
N PRO A 125 -27.66 11.69 -5.35
CA PRO A 125 -27.04 10.59 -4.63
C PRO A 125 -27.22 9.30 -5.44
N PRO A 126 -26.16 8.51 -5.68
CA PRO A 126 -26.31 7.22 -6.35
C PRO A 126 -27.24 6.33 -5.51
N HIS A 127 -28.27 5.76 -6.15
CA HIS A 127 -29.30 4.91 -5.54
C HIS A 127 -28.78 3.64 -4.82
N SER A 128 -27.46 3.41 -4.81
CA SER A 128 -26.81 2.21 -4.27
C SER A 128 -26.06 2.43 -2.95
N PHE A 129 -26.08 3.63 -2.37
CA PHE A 129 -25.37 3.91 -1.11
C PHE A 129 -26.15 3.59 0.18
N LYS A 130 -27.18 2.73 0.12
CA LYS A 130 -27.95 2.29 1.31
C LYS A 130 -27.42 1.01 1.98
N HIS A 131 -26.41 0.32 1.45
CA HIS A 131 -25.93 -0.95 2.03
C HIS A 131 -24.48 -0.95 2.57
N ARG A 132 -23.80 0.20 2.65
CA ARG A 132 -22.39 0.24 3.10
C ARG A 132 -22.14 0.79 4.50
N ILE A 133 -23.18 1.15 5.26
CA ILE A 133 -23.07 1.62 6.66
C ILE A 133 -23.96 0.77 7.63
N LEU A 134 -24.32 -0.46 7.25
CA LEU A 134 -25.01 -1.39 8.15
C LEU A 134 -24.36 -2.79 8.13
N ARG A 135 -23.04 -2.84 8.28
CA ARG A 135 -22.28 -4.08 8.62
C ARG A 135 -20.99 -3.76 9.38
N SER A 136 -21.05 -2.85 10.36
CA SER A 136 -19.93 -2.69 11.32
C SER A 136 -20.37 -2.40 12.76
N LEU A 137 -21.63 -2.67 13.11
CA LEU A 137 -22.12 -2.63 14.49
C LEU A 137 -23.13 -3.75 14.70
N ASP A 138 -22.65 -4.99 14.74
CA ASP A 138 -23.34 -6.16 15.30
C ASP A 138 -22.29 -7.07 15.97
N PHE A 139 -21.45 -6.49 16.84
CA PHE A 139 -20.58 -7.32 17.70
C PHE A 139 -20.45 -6.87 19.15
N LEU A 140 -21.22 -5.89 19.61
CA LEU A 140 -21.43 -5.66 21.05
C LEU A 140 -22.84 -5.12 21.23
N GLY A 141 -23.69 -5.89 21.93
CA GLY A 141 -25.04 -5.49 22.28
C GLY A 141 -25.02 -4.24 23.16
N PHE A 142 -25.32 -3.09 22.55
CA PHE A 142 -25.57 -1.86 23.27
C PHE A 142 -26.88 -1.27 22.76
N GLU A 143 -27.84 -1.18 23.67
CA GLU A 143 -29.18 -0.65 23.44
C GLU A 143 -29.14 0.73 22.77
N THR A 144 -29.97 0.85 21.74
CA THR A 144 -30.24 2.08 21.02
C THR A 144 -31.04 3.03 21.91
N ASN A 145 -30.45 4.16 22.29
CA ASN A 145 -31.24 5.34 22.62
C ASN A 145 -30.55 6.59 22.06
N TRP A 146 -30.93 6.98 20.85
CA TRP A 146 -30.76 8.35 20.37
C TRP A 146 -32.07 8.81 19.71
N PRO A 147 -32.63 9.94 20.15
CA PRO A 147 -33.94 10.39 19.73
C PRO A 147 -33.80 11.36 18.57
N PHE A 148 -34.25 10.98 17.38
CA PHE A 148 -34.67 11.96 16.38
C PHE A 148 -35.85 11.39 15.61
N GLY A 149 -37.04 11.72 16.10
CA GLY A 149 -38.28 11.52 15.38
C GLY A 149 -38.31 12.44 14.16
N PHE A 150 -38.54 11.84 13.00
CA PHE A 150 -39.13 12.53 11.86
C PHE A 150 -40.46 11.83 11.56
N THR A 151 -41.53 12.39 12.10
CA THR A 151 -42.89 12.17 11.62
C THR A 151 -42.99 12.79 10.22
N THR A 152 -43.27 11.94 9.23
CA THR A 152 -43.83 12.36 7.94
C THR A 152 -45.33 12.24 8.03
N ASP A 153 -46.05 13.35 7.94
CA ASP A 153 -47.46 13.36 7.55
C ASP A 153 -47.64 14.35 6.40
N CYS A 154 -48.18 13.79 5.31
CA CYS A 154 -48.88 14.33 4.14
C CYS A 154 -48.44 15.67 3.51
#